data_AF-A0A8H6QXB0-F1
#
_entry.id   AF-A0A8H6QXB0-F1
#
_cell.length_a   1.000
_cell.length_b   1.000
_cell.length_c   1.000
_cell.angle_alpha   90.00
_cell.angle_beta   90.00
_cell.angle_gamma   90.00
#
_symmetry.space_group_name_H-M   'P 1'
#
loop_
_entity.id
_entity.type
_entity.pdbx_description
1 polymer ?
#
loop_
_entity_poly.entity_id
_entity_poly.type
_entity_poly.pdbx_seq_one_letter_code
_entity_poly.pdbx_strand_id
1 'polypeptide(L)'
;MINPHVMKVYQSLILPYVSLADAFETDDTERLRAEVDVGRAIWLADNNMGLVLQVVHAHRKSVVVKLGSTFSAVAIADIAQRIASNPVPSTEVETSISSMVISGLDSTLLHSNSNHKPTMLHFHAGGASNSLGEEHIAFLLDSERLLLSTLAANLDQSNHDLELSSEHLQFLRRANNASRLSSGQFGMKFKDDISSWDVDEDIMSGLH
;
A
#
# COMPACT_ATOMS: atom_id res chain seq x y z
N MET A 1 19.88 -2.06 -4.95
CA MET A 1 19.42 -2.24 -6.35
C MET A 1 19.22 -3.72 -6.61
N ILE A 2 18.01 -4.15 -6.99
CA ILE A 2 17.70 -5.57 -7.21
C ILE A 2 18.23 -5.97 -8.59
N ASN A 3 18.90 -7.12 -8.68
CA ASN A 3 19.44 -7.63 -9.94
C ASN A 3 18.30 -7.85 -10.97
N PRO A 4 18.40 -7.33 -12.20
CA PRO A 4 17.34 -7.44 -13.21
C PRO A 4 16.96 -8.88 -13.54
N HIS A 5 17.87 -9.84 -13.34
CA HIS A 5 17.55 -11.26 -13.53
C HIS A 5 16.63 -11.79 -12.44
N VAL A 6 16.86 -11.35 -11.20
CA VAL A 6 16.02 -11.66 -10.04
C VAL A 6 14.63 -11.05 -10.22
N MET A 7 14.54 -9.84 -10.77
CA MET A 7 13.26 -9.20 -11.08
C MET A 7 12.42 -9.99 -12.11
N LYS A 8 13.05 -10.54 -13.16
CA LYS A 8 12.35 -11.36 -14.16
C LYS A 8 11.82 -12.68 -13.57
N VAL A 9 12.58 -13.30 -12.68
CA VAL A 9 12.16 -14.54 -12.00
C VAL A 9 10.97 -14.24 -11.08
N TYR A 10 11.03 -13.18 -10.28
CA TYR A 10 9.89 -12.78 -9.45
C TYR A 10 8.65 -12.45 -10.29
N GLN A 11 8.80 -11.76 -11.42
CA GLN A 11 7.69 -11.47 -12.33
C GLN A 11 7.01 -12.76 -12.84
N SER A 12 7.77 -13.81 -13.12
CA SER A 12 7.19 -15.09 -13.55
C SER A 12 6.46 -15.84 -12.42
N LEU A 13 6.94 -15.71 -11.17
CA LEU A 13 6.34 -16.34 -10.00
C LEU A 13 5.04 -15.65 -9.55
N ILE A 14 4.90 -14.35 -9.80
CA ILE A 14 3.68 -13.60 -9.45
C ILE A 14 2.55 -13.76 -10.47
N LEU A 15 2.79 -14.29 -11.68
CA LEU A 15 1.78 -14.39 -12.73
C LEU A 15 0.45 -15.01 -12.27
N PRO A 16 0.44 -16.12 -11.48
CA PRO A 16 -0.81 -16.69 -10.96
C PRO A 16 -1.54 -15.72 -10.03
N TYR A 17 -0.81 -14.97 -9.21
CA TYR A 17 -1.37 -13.97 -8.30
C TYR A 17 -1.93 -12.76 -9.05
N VAL A 18 -1.26 -12.34 -10.14
CA VAL A 18 -1.73 -11.27 -11.01
C VAL A 18 -3.01 -11.71 -11.73
N SER A 19 -3.06 -12.92 -12.28
CA SER A 19 -4.28 -13.43 -12.93
C SER A 19 -5.46 -13.54 -11.95
N LEU A 20 -5.19 -13.96 -10.70
CA LEU A 20 -6.19 -13.99 -9.64
C LEU A 20 -6.69 -12.59 -9.29
N ALA A 21 -5.80 -11.60 -9.21
CA ALA A 21 -6.15 -10.21 -8.96
C ALA A 21 -6.98 -9.60 -10.10
N ASP A 22 -6.61 -9.85 -11.36
CA ASP A 22 -7.35 -9.39 -12.54
C ASP A 22 -8.76 -10.00 -12.58
N ALA A 23 -8.90 -11.29 -12.24
CA ALA A 23 -10.20 -11.95 -12.13
C ALA A 23 -11.07 -11.33 -11.02
N PHE A 24 -10.47 -10.89 -9.92
CA PHE A 24 -11.16 -10.19 -8.84
C PHE A 24 -11.56 -8.76 -9.24
N GLU A 25 -10.72 -8.04 -9.99
CA GLU A 25 -11.02 -6.68 -10.42
C GLU A 25 -12.17 -6.64 -11.43
N THR A 26 -12.23 -7.62 -12.33
CA THR A 26 -13.26 -7.77 -13.38
C THR A 26 -14.62 -8.27 -12.86
N ASP A 27 -14.74 -8.52 -11.55
CA ASP A 27 -15.95 -9.02 -10.87
C ASP A 27 -16.48 -10.36 -11.42
N ASP A 28 -15.63 -11.18 -12.06
CA ASP A 28 -16.01 -12.47 -12.64
C ASP A 28 -15.80 -13.62 -11.64
N THR A 29 -16.88 -14.00 -10.95
CA THR A 29 -16.87 -15.07 -9.94
C THR A 29 -16.49 -16.45 -10.48
N GLU A 30 -16.86 -16.77 -11.71
CA GLU A 30 -16.59 -18.08 -12.30
C GLU A 30 -15.13 -18.17 -12.75
N ARG A 31 -14.61 -17.10 -13.35
CA ARG A 31 -13.19 -16.98 -13.67
C ARG A 31 -12.33 -16.99 -12.40
N LEU A 32 -12.74 -16.29 -11.35
CA LEU A 32 -12.02 -16.28 -10.07
C LEU A 32 -11.91 -17.70 -9.49
N ARG A 33 -13.01 -18.47 -9.48
CA ARG A 33 -13.00 -19.87 -9.02
C ARG A 33 -12.10 -20.76 -9.88
N ALA A 34 -12.19 -20.60 -11.21
CA ALA A 34 -11.35 -21.34 -12.14
C ALA A 34 -9.86 -21.07 -11.89
N GLU A 35 -9.47 -19.81 -11.65
CA GLU A 35 -8.07 -19.45 -11.34
C GLU A 35 -7.61 -20.00 -9.98
N VAL A 36 -8.48 -20.06 -8.97
CA VAL A 36 -8.16 -20.71 -7.70
C VAL A 36 -7.90 -22.21 -7.90
N ASP A 37 -8.70 -22.87 -8.75
CA ASP A 37 -8.54 -24.29 -9.03
C ASP A 37 -7.29 -24.58 -9.88
N VAL A 38 -7.01 -23.77 -10.90
CA VAL A 38 -5.81 -23.89 -11.75
C VAL A 38 -4.55 -23.65 -10.92
N GLY A 39 -4.55 -22.65 -10.05
CA GLY A 39 -3.42 -22.31 -9.19
C GLY A 39 -3.28 -23.17 -7.93
N ARG A 40 -4.15 -24.15 -7.69
CA ARG A 40 -4.24 -24.91 -6.43
C ARG A 40 -2.90 -25.46 -5.95
N ALA A 41 -2.10 -26.00 -6.86
CA ALA A 41 -0.78 -26.55 -6.54
C ALA A 41 0.20 -25.47 -6.03
N ILE A 42 0.12 -24.25 -6.58
CA ILE A 42 0.96 -23.11 -6.21
C ILE A 42 0.53 -22.57 -4.84
N TRP A 43 -0.78 -22.41 -4.62
CA TRP A 43 -1.29 -21.91 -3.33
C TRP A 43 -0.98 -22.84 -2.15
N LEU A 44 -0.95 -24.16 -2.41
CA LEU A 44 -0.54 -25.16 -1.43
C LEU A 44 0.96 -25.15 -1.19
N ALA A 45 1.77 -24.99 -2.24
CA ALA A 45 3.22 -24.85 -2.11
C ALA A 45 3.60 -23.60 -1.30
N ASP A 46 2.88 -22.51 -1.49
CA ASP A 46 3.11 -21.22 -0.82
C ASP A 46 2.36 -21.09 0.52
N ASN A 47 1.62 -22.13 0.96
CA ASN A 47 0.84 -22.17 2.19
C ASN A 47 -0.17 -21.02 2.38
N ASN A 48 -0.73 -20.50 1.30
CA ASN A 48 -1.66 -19.36 1.33
C ASN A 48 -3.06 -19.70 0.82
N MET A 49 -3.37 -20.98 0.61
CA MET A 49 -4.69 -21.46 0.21
C MET A 49 -5.84 -20.84 1.03
N GLY A 50 -5.65 -20.69 2.35
CA GLY A 50 -6.66 -20.08 3.21
C GLY A 50 -6.96 -18.61 2.86
N LEU A 51 -5.92 -17.84 2.50
CA LEU A 51 -6.06 -16.45 2.08
C LEU A 51 -6.76 -16.35 0.72
N VAL A 52 -6.43 -17.24 -0.21
CA VAL A 52 -7.08 -17.30 -1.52
C VAL A 52 -8.59 -17.59 -1.39
N LEU A 53 -8.98 -18.51 -0.48
CA LEU A 53 -10.40 -18.75 -0.18
C LEU A 53 -11.09 -17.54 0.46
N GLN A 54 -10.38 -16.80 1.32
CA GLN A 54 -10.91 -15.55 1.88
C GLN A 54 -11.13 -14.50 0.79
N VAL A 55 -10.27 -14.41 -0.23
CA VAL A 55 -10.47 -13.51 -1.38
C VAL A 55 -11.75 -13.86 -2.14
N VAL A 56 -11.99 -15.14 -2.40
CA VAL A 56 -13.24 -15.60 -3.05
C VAL A 56 -14.46 -15.23 -2.20
N HIS A 57 -14.38 -15.38 -0.87
CA HIS A 57 -15.47 -15.02 0.02
C HIS A 57 -15.67 -13.50 0.12
N ALA A 58 -14.59 -12.72 0.06
CA ALA A 58 -14.59 -11.27 0.09
C ALA A 58 -15.06 -10.65 -1.24
N HIS A 59 -14.97 -11.37 -2.36
CA HIS A 59 -15.43 -10.92 -3.67
C HIS A 59 -16.89 -10.45 -3.63
N ARG A 60 -17.78 -11.24 -3.02
CA ARG A 60 -19.20 -10.88 -2.87
C ARG A 60 -19.38 -9.55 -2.12
N LYS A 61 -18.59 -9.34 -1.05
CA LYS A 61 -18.61 -8.08 -0.29
C LYS A 61 -18.10 -6.92 -1.14
N SER A 62 -17.04 -7.13 -1.91
CA SER A 62 -16.47 -6.13 -2.82
C SER A 62 -17.48 -5.67 -3.88
N VAL A 63 -18.20 -6.60 -4.50
CA VAL A 63 -19.27 -6.29 -5.49
C VAL A 63 -20.37 -5.44 -4.85
N VAL A 64 -20.82 -5.76 -3.64
CA VAL A 64 -21.83 -4.97 -2.90
C VAL A 64 -21.32 -3.56 -2.59
N VAL A 65 -20.06 -3.43 -2.15
CA VAL A 65 -19.43 -2.14 -1.85
C VAL A 65 -19.30 -1.28 -3.12
N LYS A 66 -18.86 -1.87 -4.25
CA LYS A 66 -18.82 -1.20 -5.57
C LYS A 66 -20.22 -0.75 -6.02
N LEU A 67 -21.27 -1.50 -5.68
CA LEU A 67 -22.63 -1.07 -5.96
C LEU A 67 -23.02 0.18 -5.17
N GLY A 68 -22.56 0.31 -3.93
CA GLY A 68 -22.78 1.49 -3.10
C GLY A 68 -22.06 2.75 -3.57
N SER A 69 -20.99 2.64 -4.37
CA SER A 69 -20.34 3.81 -4.98
C SER A 69 -21.12 4.36 -6.18
N THR A 70 -21.97 3.54 -6.82
CA THR A 70 -22.72 3.90 -8.03
C THR A 70 -24.20 4.14 -7.77
N PHE A 71 -24.78 3.47 -6.78
CA PHE A 71 -26.20 3.53 -6.46
C PHE A 71 -26.41 3.88 -4.99
N SER A 72 -27.33 4.79 -4.70
CA SER A 72 -27.77 5.08 -3.32
C SER A 72 -28.77 4.05 -2.80
N ALA A 73 -29.52 3.37 -3.67
CA ALA A 73 -30.43 2.31 -3.28
C ALA A 73 -30.54 1.25 -4.38
N VAL A 74 -30.49 -0.03 -4.00
CA VAL A 74 -30.56 -1.16 -4.94
C VAL A 74 -31.46 -2.26 -4.39
N ALA A 75 -32.28 -2.87 -5.25
CA ALA A 75 -33.10 -4.02 -4.86
C ALA A 75 -32.23 -5.28 -4.65
N ILE A 76 -32.57 -6.11 -3.65
CA ILE A 76 -31.83 -7.36 -3.39
C ILE A 76 -31.86 -8.31 -4.60
N ALA A 77 -32.94 -8.29 -5.39
CA ALA A 77 -33.05 -9.07 -6.61
C ALA A 77 -31.96 -8.71 -7.65
N ASP A 78 -31.66 -7.42 -7.82
CA ASP A 78 -30.64 -6.95 -8.75
C ASP A 78 -29.23 -7.25 -8.23
N ILE A 79 -29.05 -7.22 -6.91
CA ILE A 79 -27.81 -7.63 -6.25
C ILE A 79 -27.58 -9.13 -6.44
N ALA A 80 -28.61 -9.96 -6.27
CA ALA A 80 -28.53 -11.41 -6.45
C ALA A 80 -28.11 -11.77 -7.88
N GLN A 81 -28.63 -11.07 -8.89
CA GLN A 81 -28.24 -11.26 -10.29
C GLN A 81 -26.78 -10.88 -10.58
N ARG A 82 -26.23 -9.90 -9.86
CA ARG A 82 -24.84 -9.44 -10.06
C ARG A 82 -23.81 -10.24 -9.27
N ILE A 83 -24.17 -10.74 -8.09
CA ILE A 83 -23.26 -11.51 -7.23
C ILE A 83 -23.13 -12.96 -7.68
N ALA A 84 -24.18 -13.52 -8.29
CA ALA A 84 -24.22 -14.92 -8.65
C ALA A 84 -24.66 -15.11 -10.11
N SER A 85 -23.78 -15.75 -10.89
CA SER A 85 -24.09 -16.30 -12.21
C SER A 85 -25.14 -17.42 -12.15
N ASN A 86 -25.42 -17.95 -10.96
CA ASN A 86 -26.46 -18.94 -10.69
C ASN A 86 -27.60 -18.32 -9.85
N PRO A 87 -28.86 -18.75 -10.04
CA PRO A 87 -30.00 -18.26 -9.27
C PRO A 87 -29.90 -18.72 -7.81
N VAL A 88 -29.14 -17.97 -7.01
CA VAL A 88 -29.10 -18.13 -5.55
C VAL A 88 -30.45 -17.63 -5.00
N PRO A 89 -31.08 -18.37 -4.06
CA PRO A 89 -32.32 -17.91 -3.46
C PRO A 89 -32.10 -16.55 -2.80
N SER A 90 -33.05 -15.64 -2.99
CA SER A 90 -32.99 -14.26 -2.48
C SER A 90 -32.76 -14.20 -0.96
N THR A 91 -33.16 -15.24 -0.23
CA THR A 91 -32.97 -15.39 1.21
C THR A 91 -31.50 -15.55 1.63
N GLU A 92 -30.67 -16.24 0.86
CA GLU A 92 -29.24 -16.41 1.17
C GLU A 92 -28.45 -15.13 0.88
N VAL A 93 -28.86 -14.40 -0.16
CA VAL A 93 -28.28 -13.09 -0.46
C VAL A 93 -28.63 -12.09 0.63
N GLU A 94 -29.86 -12.11 1.13
CA GLU A 94 -30.31 -11.24 2.21
C GLU A 94 -29.58 -11.52 3.54
N THR A 95 -29.37 -12.78 3.92
CA THR A 95 -28.58 -13.12 5.12
C THR A 95 -27.11 -12.74 4.95
N SER A 96 -26.56 -12.91 3.75
CA SER A 96 -25.20 -12.46 3.45
C SER A 96 -25.08 -10.94 3.53
N ILE A 97 -26.04 -10.16 3.01
CA ILE A 97 -26.01 -8.69 3.12
C ILE A 97 -26.23 -8.26 4.57
N SER A 98 -27.13 -8.92 5.30
CA SER A 98 -27.37 -8.65 6.72
C SER A 98 -26.10 -8.85 7.54
N SER A 99 -25.34 -9.92 7.29
CA SER A 99 -24.05 -10.13 7.95
C SER A 99 -23.01 -9.09 7.54
N MET A 100 -23.03 -8.60 6.29
CA MET A 100 -22.17 -7.49 5.85
C MET A 100 -22.51 -6.18 6.55
N VAL A 101 -23.79 -5.83 6.69
CA VAL A 101 -24.27 -4.66 7.44
C VAL A 101 -23.81 -4.74 8.89
N ILE A 102 -24.01 -5.90 9.55
CA ILE A 102 -23.54 -6.13 10.92
C ILE A 102 -22.01 -6.01 11.02
N SER A 103 -21.27 -6.44 10.00
CA SER A 103 -19.80 -6.33 9.95
C SER A 103 -19.27 -4.90 9.74
N GLY A 104 -20.15 -3.89 9.62
CA GLY A 104 -19.77 -2.49 9.44
C GLY A 104 -19.85 -1.99 7.99
N LEU A 105 -20.78 -2.52 7.18
CA LEU A 105 -21.13 -1.89 5.90
C LEU A 105 -22.15 -0.76 6.18
N ASP A 106 -21.85 0.47 5.76
CA ASP A 106 -22.69 1.68 5.94
C ASP A 106 -23.96 1.66 5.08
N SER A 107 -24.81 0.66 5.30
CA SER A 107 -26.01 0.42 4.51
C SER A 107 -27.15 -0.07 5.39
N THR A 108 -28.37 0.30 5.03
CA THR A 108 -29.60 -0.11 5.72
C THR A 108 -30.43 -1.00 4.82
N LEU A 109 -30.83 -2.15 5.36
CA LEU A 109 -31.80 -3.03 4.72
C LEU A 109 -33.21 -2.56 5.06
N LEU A 110 -33.98 -2.20 4.04
CA LEU A 110 -35.38 -1.83 4.18
C LEU A 110 -36.27 -2.98 3.68
N HIS A 111 -36.86 -3.70 4.64
CA HIS A 111 -37.92 -4.66 4.40
C HIS A 111 -39.23 -3.94 4.20
N SER A 112 -39.86 -4.09 3.03
CA SER A 112 -41.21 -3.59 2.84
C SER A 112 -42.22 -4.60 3.36
N ASN A 113 -43.12 -4.17 4.26
CA ASN A 113 -44.23 -4.98 4.78
C ASN A 113 -45.34 -5.22 3.73
N SER A 114 -45.15 -4.79 2.48
CA SER A 114 -46.07 -4.97 1.37
C SER A 114 -45.49 -6.00 0.40
N ASN A 115 -46.29 -7.02 0.06
CA ASN A 115 -45.95 -8.11 -0.85
C ASN A 115 -45.62 -7.68 -2.30
N HIS A 116 -45.58 -6.37 -2.58
CA HIS A 116 -45.39 -5.77 -3.89
C HIS A 116 -44.17 -4.85 -4.00
N LYS A 117 -43.39 -4.67 -2.93
CA LYS A 117 -42.15 -3.89 -2.97
C LYS A 117 -40.96 -4.78 -2.64
N PRO A 118 -39.96 -4.88 -3.53
CA PRO A 118 -38.77 -5.68 -3.25
C PRO A 118 -38.02 -5.10 -2.05
N THR A 119 -37.38 -5.97 -1.26
CA THR A 119 -36.45 -5.55 -0.20
C THR A 119 -35.32 -4.74 -0.84
N MET A 120 -35.03 -3.57 -0.27
CA MET A 120 -34.05 -2.64 -0.82
C MET A 120 -32.88 -2.43 0.14
N LEU A 121 -31.67 -2.45 -0.40
CA LEU A 121 -30.45 -2.02 0.27
C LEU A 121 -30.22 -0.55 -0.03
N HIS A 122 -30.24 0.30 1.00
CA HIS A 122 -29.88 1.71 0.89
C HIS A 122 -28.43 1.89 1.32
N PHE A 123 -27.63 2.45 0.42
CA PHE A 123 -26.27 2.88 0.69
C PHE A 123 -26.29 4.34 1.11
N HIS A 124 -25.63 4.65 2.22
CA HIS A 124 -25.46 6.04 2.63
C HIS A 124 -24.32 6.63 1.79
N ALA A 125 -24.69 7.33 0.71
CA ALA A 125 -23.75 8.02 -0.16
C ALA A 125 -23.18 9.25 0.57
N GLY A 126 -22.04 9.06 1.20
CA GLY A 126 -21.38 10.08 2.01
C GLY A 126 -20.50 9.38 3.01
N GLY A 127 -19.26 9.07 2.60
CA GLY A 127 -18.28 8.41 3.45
C GLY A 127 -18.27 9.06 4.82
N ALA A 128 -18.27 8.23 5.87
CA ALA A 128 -18.01 8.69 7.22
C ALA A 128 -18.82 9.94 7.62
N SER A 129 -20.15 9.81 7.69
CA SER A 129 -20.81 10.36 8.89
C SER A 129 -20.63 9.37 10.05
N ASN A 130 -19.44 8.78 10.22
CA ASN A 130 -18.68 9.19 11.37
C ASN A 130 -18.64 10.72 11.49
N SER A 131 -19.70 11.30 12.06
CA SER A 131 -19.47 12.32 13.08
C SER A 131 -18.68 11.61 14.19
N LEU A 132 -17.39 11.32 13.94
CA LEU A 132 -16.46 11.04 15.00
C LEU A 132 -16.66 12.23 15.93
N GLY A 133 -17.10 11.96 17.15
CA GLY A 133 -17.19 13.01 18.16
C GLY A 133 -15.86 13.77 18.13
N GLU A 134 -15.91 15.08 18.34
CA GLU A 134 -14.72 15.94 18.35
C GLU A 134 -13.58 15.32 19.19
N GLU A 135 -13.94 14.62 20.26
CA GLU A 135 -13.04 13.81 21.10
C GLU A 135 -12.26 12.71 20.36
N HIS A 136 -12.89 11.97 19.45
CA HIS A 136 -12.25 10.91 18.66
C HIS A 136 -11.33 11.50 17.60
N ILE A 137 -11.72 12.63 17.01
CA ILE A 137 -10.87 13.38 16.07
C ILE A 137 -9.65 13.93 16.82
N ALA A 138 -9.85 14.51 17.99
CA ALA A 138 -8.77 15.02 18.83
C ALA A 138 -7.78 13.90 19.24
N PHE A 139 -8.30 12.73 19.63
CA PHE A 139 -7.46 11.56 19.95
C PHE A 139 -6.64 11.09 18.73
N LEU A 140 -7.26 10.99 17.56
CA LEU A 140 -6.56 10.60 16.34
C LEU A 140 -5.47 11.60 15.97
N LEU A 141 -5.78 12.91 16.03
CA LEU A 141 -4.81 13.96 15.76
C LEU A 141 -3.63 13.93 16.74
N ASP A 142 -3.87 13.66 18.02
CA ASP A 142 -2.79 13.55 19.00
C ASP A 142 -1.93 12.30 18.77
N SER A 143 -2.56 11.17 18.41
CA SER A 143 -1.84 9.95 18.06
C SER A 143 -0.96 10.12 16.81
N GLU A 144 -1.46 10.82 15.79
CA GLU A 144 -0.74 11.09 14.55
C GLU A 144 0.37 12.12 14.78
N ARG A 145 0.13 13.13 15.61
CA ARG A 145 1.16 14.06 16.08
C ARG A 145 2.30 13.35 16.77
N LEU A 146 2.01 12.38 17.65
CA LEU A 146 3.04 11.59 18.34
C LEU A 146 3.90 10.81 17.32
N LEU A 147 3.26 10.18 16.34
CA LEU A 147 3.93 9.43 15.29
C LEU A 147 4.84 10.35 14.45
N LEU A 148 4.32 11.50 14.00
CA LEU A 148 5.08 12.48 13.23
C LEU A 148 6.26 13.05 14.03
N SER A 149 6.07 13.33 15.32
CA SER A 149 7.16 13.82 16.18
C SER A 149 8.28 12.79 16.33
N THR A 150 7.92 11.51 16.44
CA THR A 150 8.89 10.41 16.51
C THR A 150 9.65 10.26 15.19
N LEU A 151 8.95 10.39 14.07
CA LEU A 151 9.56 10.33 12.74
C LEU A 151 10.49 11.52 12.49
N ALA A 152 10.11 12.73 12.91
CA ALA A 152 10.96 13.91 12.83
C ALA A 152 12.25 13.73 13.65
N ALA A 153 12.14 13.27 14.90
CA ALA A 153 13.31 13.01 15.74
C ALA A 153 14.25 11.94 15.14
N ASN A 154 13.70 10.88 14.54
CA ASN A 154 14.48 9.86 13.84
C ASN A 154 15.19 10.43 12.60
N LEU A 155 14.55 11.36 11.88
CA LEU A 155 15.13 12.01 10.71
C LEU A 155 16.26 12.95 11.13
N ASP A 156 16.07 13.75 12.18
CA ASP A 156 17.10 14.62 12.73
C ASP A 156 18.32 13.81 13.19
N GLN A 157 18.10 12.70 13.90
CA GLN A 157 19.17 11.80 14.32
C GLN A 157 19.89 11.18 13.12
N SER A 158 19.14 10.68 12.13
CA SER A 158 19.73 10.11 10.92
C SER A 158 20.51 11.16 10.12
N ASN A 159 20.04 12.40 10.07
CA ASN A 159 20.73 13.47 9.37
C ASN A 159 22.02 13.85 10.10
N HIS A 160 21.98 13.94 11.43
CA HIS A 160 23.18 14.15 12.24
C HIS A 160 24.21 13.02 12.06
N ASP A 161 23.78 11.76 12.08
CA ASP A 161 24.66 10.61 11.86
C ASP A 161 25.29 10.62 10.45
N LEU A 162 24.54 11.06 9.44
CA LEU A 162 25.05 11.24 8.07
C LEU A 162 26.03 12.41 7.96
N GLU A 163 25.78 13.52 8.65
CA GLU A 163 26.71 14.65 8.75
C GLU A 163 28.03 14.20 9.36
N LEU A 164 27.99 13.49 10.50
CA LEU A 164 29.16 12.88 11.14
C LEU A 164 29.87 11.88 10.21
N SER A 165 29.11 11.08 9.46
CA SER A 165 29.68 10.16 8.46
C SER A 165 30.37 10.91 7.32
N SER A 166 29.83 12.04 6.89
CA SER A 166 30.43 12.88 5.85
C SER A 166 31.73 13.52 6.35
N GLU A 167 31.79 13.99 7.60
CA GLU A 167 33.00 14.49 8.24
C GLU A 167 34.05 13.37 8.36
N HIS A 168 33.63 12.17 8.72
CA HIS A 168 34.48 10.99 8.76
C HIS A 168 35.03 10.63 7.36
N LEU A 169 34.20 10.68 6.31
CA LEU A 169 34.64 10.47 4.93
C LEU A 169 35.61 11.56 4.45
N GLN A 170 35.37 12.81 4.83
CA GLN A 170 36.30 13.91 4.56
C GLN A 170 37.63 13.73 5.29
N PHE A 171 37.60 13.30 6.56
CA PHE A 171 38.79 12.97 7.33
C PHE A 171 39.58 11.83 6.68
N LEU A 172 38.92 10.73 6.31
CA LEU A 172 39.55 9.62 5.59
C LEU A 172 40.15 10.06 4.25
N ARG A 173 39.46 10.92 3.50
CA ARG A 173 39.96 11.48 2.24
C ARG A 173 41.21 12.35 2.48
N ARG A 174 41.20 13.21 3.50
CA ARG A 174 42.36 14.05 3.88
C ARG A 174 43.53 13.19 4.35
N ALA A 175 43.29 12.18 5.18
CA ALA A 175 44.31 11.26 5.67
C ALA A 175 44.94 10.43 4.54
N ASN A 176 44.13 9.96 3.57
CA ASN A 176 44.62 9.27 2.38
C ASN A 176 45.43 10.21 1.46
N ASN A 177 44.98 11.45 1.27
CA ASN A 177 45.75 12.42 0.48
C ASN A 177 47.08 12.78 1.16
N ALA A 178 47.10 12.93 2.49
CA ALA A 178 48.31 13.20 3.27
C ALA A 178 49.28 12.01 3.25
N SER A 179 48.80 10.77 3.34
CA SER A 179 49.66 9.58 3.22
C SER A 179 50.23 9.43 1.81
N ARG A 180 49.47 9.78 0.77
CA ARG A 180 49.95 9.83 -0.62
C ARG A 180 50.98 10.94 -0.89
N LEU A 181 50.88 12.05 -0.17
CA LEU A 181 51.89 13.13 -0.19
C LEU A 181 53.17 12.70 0.56
N SER A 182 53.03 11.98 1.68
CA SER A 182 54.15 11.46 2.47
C SER A 182 54.87 10.27 1.83
N SER A 183 54.21 9.47 0.98
CA SER A 183 54.81 8.31 0.31
C SER A 183 55.65 8.66 -0.92
N GLY A 184 55.88 9.96 -1.20
CA GLY A 184 56.79 10.40 -2.26
C GLY A 184 56.37 9.98 -3.67
N GLN A 185 55.12 9.60 -3.88
CA GLN A 185 54.61 9.16 -5.19
C GLN A 185 53.92 10.31 -5.93
N PHE A 186 54.61 11.46 -6.06
CA PHE A 186 54.17 12.56 -6.91
C PHE A 186 55.03 12.60 -8.19
N GLY A 187 54.64 11.79 -9.17
CA GLY A 187 54.92 12.10 -10.58
C GLY A 187 53.93 13.18 -11.01
N MET A 188 54.37 14.43 -11.08
CA MET A 188 53.58 15.52 -11.64
C MET A 188 53.17 15.18 -13.09
N LYS A 189 51.86 15.15 -13.35
CA LYS A 189 51.29 15.42 -14.66
C LYS A 189 50.19 16.46 -14.49
N PHE A 190 50.56 17.71 -14.71
CA PHE A 190 49.62 18.78 -15.06
C PHE A 190 49.01 18.43 -16.42
N LYS A 191 47.68 18.30 -16.47
CA LYS A 191 46.91 18.57 -17.69
C LYS A 191 45.56 19.16 -17.29
N ASP A 192 45.56 20.49 -17.33
CA ASP A 192 44.49 21.42 -17.69
C ASP A 192 43.09 20.81 -17.94
N ASP A 193 42.13 21.16 -17.09
CA ASP A 193 40.73 21.42 -17.46
C ASP A 193 40.02 22.19 -16.32
N ILE A 194 40.02 23.51 -16.48
CA ILE A 194 38.97 24.51 -16.19
C ILE A 194 37.87 24.06 -15.19
N SER A 195 37.93 24.59 -13.95
CA SER A 195 36.93 25.52 -13.39
C SER A 195 37.08 25.69 -11.86
N SER A 196 37.87 26.70 -11.47
CA SER A 196 37.50 27.75 -10.51
C SER A 196 36.50 27.39 -9.40
N TRP A 197 36.97 26.82 -8.28
CA TRP A 197 36.42 27.07 -6.93
C TRP A 197 37.57 26.97 -5.92
N ASP A 198 38.52 27.90 -6.06
CA ASP A 198 39.55 28.17 -5.05
C ASP A 198 39.31 29.60 -4.56
N VAL A 199 38.37 29.71 -3.63
CA VAL A 199 38.18 30.89 -2.77
C VAL A 199 37.92 30.34 -1.38
N ASP A 200 38.99 30.20 -0.61
CA ASP A 200 39.12 30.93 0.64
C ASP A 200 40.61 30.96 1.02
N GLU A 201 41.22 32.07 0.60
CA GLU A 201 42.43 32.61 1.20
C GLU A 201 42.17 32.88 2.68
N ASP A 202 42.72 32.06 3.56
CA ASP A 202 43.07 32.50 4.92
C ASP A 202 44.31 31.73 5.40
N ILE A 203 45.44 32.05 4.77
CA ILE A 203 46.77 31.80 5.29
C ILE A 203 47.32 33.14 5.81
N MET A 204 47.55 33.16 7.13
CA MET A 204 48.51 33.96 7.92
C MET A 204 48.11 35.31 8.53
N SER A 205 47.96 35.30 9.85
CA SER A 205 49.02 35.84 10.73
C SER A 205 49.05 34.95 11.99
N GLY A 206 50.16 34.37 12.45
CA GLY A 206 51.48 34.94 12.63
C GLY A 206 51.72 35.05 14.13
N LEU A 207 52.05 33.92 14.78
CA LEU A 207 52.59 33.90 16.14
C LEU A 207 53.97 34.56 16.13
N HIS A 208 54.13 35.60 16.95
CA HIS A 208 55.39 35.88 17.65
C HIS A 208 55.06 36.32 19.07
#